data_AF-A0A956BK32-F1
#
_entry.id   AF-A0A956BK32-F1
#
_cell.length_a   1.000
_cell.length_b   1.000
_cell.length_c   1.000
_cell.angle_alpha   90.00
_cell.angle_beta   90.00
_cell.angle_gamma   90.00
#
_symmetry.space_group_name_H-M   'P 1'
#
loop_
_entity.id
_entity.type
_entity.pdbx_description
1 polymer ?
#
loop_
_entity_poly.entity_id
_entity_poly.type
_entity_poly.pdbx_seq_one_letter_code
_entity_poly.pdbx_strand_id
1 'polypeptide(L)'
;MWGKAGKQCCGDCRSIVAGPLETAEPPEPAALFEAVWSAPEDMGPRRVLADALLEREDPRGRFLALELEGGPDAHEAALALLEAHGNAWYGPWFRHWDALVHEAGFPVEVRVDRAIRRTRSLRDAPIWRTVRRLVVVGGPPGEEAEGRLVRLLADPALAAVERVPGPS
;
A
#
# COMPACT_ATOMS: atom_id res chain seq x y z
N MET A 1 52.80 -25.12 -50.87
CA MET A 1 52.21 -25.58 -49.59
C MET A 1 51.92 -24.37 -48.73
N TRP A 2 50.73 -23.77 -48.86
CA TRP A 2 50.26 -22.64 -48.03
C TRP A 2 49.00 -23.09 -47.28
N GLY A 3 49.02 -22.90 -45.96
CA GLY A 3 48.03 -23.41 -45.02
C GLY A 3 46.71 -22.64 -45.03
N LYS A 4 45.61 -23.38 -44.88
CA LYS A 4 44.27 -22.85 -44.61
C LYS A 4 44.19 -22.37 -43.17
N ALA A 5 43.69 -21.16 -42.95
CA ALA A 5 43.09 -20.74 -41.68
C ALA A 5 41.72 -20.12 -42.00
N GLY A 6 40.66 -20.86 -41.69
CA GLY A 6 39.28 -20.41 -41.83
C GLY A 6 38.95 -19.36 -40.78
N LYS A 7 38.45 -18.20 -41.22
CA LYS A 7 37.64 -17.31 -40.37
C LYS A 7 36.18 -17.64 -40.64
N GLN A 8 35.61 -18.42 -39.73
CA GLN A 8 34.17 -18.60 -39.61
C GLN A 8 33.63 -17.28 -39.02
N CYS A 9 33.14 -16.38 -39.86
CA CYS A 9 32.24 -15.32 -39.40
C CYS A 9 30.89 -16.00 -39.14
N CYS A 10 30.55 -16.13 -37.86
CA CYS A 10 29.29 -16.69 -37.41
C CYS A 10 28.12 -15.88 -37.99
N GLY A 11 27.07 -16.60 -38.38
CA GLY A 11 26.00 -16.11 -39.23
C GLY A 11 25.07 -15.09 -38.60
N ASP A 12 24.39 -14.41 -39.52
CA ASP A 12 23.03 -13.88 -39.37
C ASP A 12 22.74 -12.86 -38.26
N CYS A 13 22.99 -11.58 -38.57
CA CYS A 13 22.31 -10.44 -37.94
C CYS A 13 20.90 -10.18 -38.50
N ARG A 14 20.14 -11.22 -38.90
CA ARG A 14 18.85 -11.02 -39.60
C ARG A 14 17.65 -11.32 -38.71
N SER A 15 16.92 -10.26 -38.39
CA SER A 15 15.53 -10.23 -37.92
C SER A 15 15.25 -10.59 -36.46
N ILE A 16 15.49 -9.63 -35.56
CA ILE A 16 14.53 -9.40 -34.47
C ILE A 16 13.44 -8.50 -35.07
N VAL A 17 12.43 -9.12 -35.71
CA VAL A 17 11.15 -8.45 -35.88
C VAL A 17 10.52 -8.40 -34.50
N ALA A 18 10.56 -7.23 -33.87
CA ALA A 18 9.66 -6.92 -32.77
C ALA A 18 8.25 -7.11 -33.34
N GLY A 19 7.57 -8.19 -32.93
CA GLY A 19 6.14 -8.34 -33.16
C GLY A 19 5.41 -7.11 -32.59
N PRO A 20 4.22 -6.75 -33.10
CA PRO A 20 3.43 -5.69 -32.51
C PRO A 20 3.35 -5.96 -31.01
N LEU A 21 3.77 -4.99 -30.19
CA LEU A 21 3.48 -5.02 -28.77
C LEU A 21 1.95 -5.06 -28.70
N GLU A 22 1.38 -6.25 -28.50
CA GLU A 22 -0.02 -6.41 -28.11
C GLU A 22 -0.20 -5.44 -26.96
N THR A 23 -0.99 -4.40 -27.20
CA THR A 23 -1.34 -3.39 -26.20
C THR A 23 -2.12 -4.12 -25.13
N ALA A 24 -1.41 -4.73 -24.18
CA ALA A 24 -2.00 -5.19 -22.94
C ALA A 24 -2.67 -3.96 -22.35
N GLU A 25 -4.00 -3.99 -22.27
CA GLU A 25 -4.74 -2.93 -21.62
C GLU A 25 -4.15 -2.74 -20.22
N PRO A 26 -3.86 -1.49 -19.81
CA PRO A 26 -3.28 -1.24 -18.50
C PRO A 26 -4.18 -1.88 -17.44
N PRO A 27 -3.61 -2.56 -16.43
CA PRO A 27 -4.39 -3.28 -15.46
C PRO A 27 -5.37 -2.35 -14.77
N GLU A 28 -6.63 -2.78 -14.68
CA GLU A 28 -7.67 -2.00 -14.01
C GLU A 28 -7.27 -1.71 -12.54
N PRO A 29 -7.52 -0.51 -12.01
CA PRO A 29 -7.06 -0.12 -10.66
C PRO A 29 -7.47 -1.10 -9.56
N ALA A 30 -8.63 -1.76 -9.69
CA ALA A 30 -9.08 -2.77 -8.74
C ALA A 30 -8.11 -3.97 -8.64
N ALA A 31 -7.54 -4.42 -9.76
CA ALA A 31 -6.56 -5.50 -9.77
C ALA A 31 -5.23 -5.07 -9.14
N LEU A 32 -4.84 -3.81 -9.34
CA LEU A 32 -3.64 -3.24 -8.72
C LEU A 32 -3.79 -3.07 -7.21
N PHE A 33 -4.98 -2.68 -6.73
CA PHE A 33 -5.29 -2.68 -5.29
C PHE A 33 -5.18 -4.09 -4.69
N GLU A 34 -5.76 -5.11 -5.34
CA GLU A 34 -5.63 -6.50 -4.87
C GLU A 34 -4.17 -6.98 -4.86
N ALA A 35 -3.36 -6.57 -5.83
CA ALA A 35 -1.92 -6.87 -5.84
C ALA A 35 -1.21 -6.23 -4.63
N VAL A 36 -1.51 -4.97 -4.32
CA VAL A 36 -0.98 -4.30 -3.11
C VAL A 36 -1.46 -4.99 -1.84
N TRP A 37 -2.73 -5.39 -1.75
CA TRP A 37 -3.25 -6.09 -0.57
C TRP A 37 -2.69 -7.49 -0.39
N SER A 38 -2.30 -8.15 -1.49
CA SER A 38 -1.72 -9.49 -1.47
C SER A 38 -0.23 -9.50 -1.11
N ALA A 39 0.49 -8.42 -1.45
CA ALA A 39 1.90 -8.24 -1.15
C ALA A 39 2.15 -6.80 -0.66
N PRO A 40 1.76 -6.48 0.59
CA PRO A 40 1.78 -5.10 1.08
C PRO A 40 3.19 -4.50 1.11
N GLU A 41 4.23 -5.28 1.32
CA GLU A 41 5.63 -4.84 1.30
C GLU A 41 6.17 -4.56 -0.11
N ASP A 42 5.49 -5.03 -1.15
CA ASP A 42 5.95 -4.83 -2.52
C ASP A 42 5.65 -3.40 -3.00
N MET A 43 6.72 -2.65 -3.20
CA MET A 43 6.66 -1.29 -3.70
C MET A 43 6.37 -1.20 -5.21
N GLY A 44 6.57 -2.29 -5.96
CA GLY A 44 6.31 -2.37 -7.39
C GLY A 44 4.84 -2.09 -7.72
N PRO A 45 3.89 -2.90 -7.23
CA PRO A 45 2.45 -2.69 -7.44
C PRO A 45 1.96 -1.31 -6.98
N ARG A 46 2.54 -0.75 -5.92
CA ARG A 46 2.17 0.59 -5.42
C ARG A 46 2.53 1.71 -6.39
N ARG A 47 3.69 1.63 -7.04
CA ARG A 47 4.09 2.59 -8.08
C ARG A 47 3.18 2.50 -9.29
N VAL A 48 2.92 1.28 -9.78
CA VAL A 48 2.02 1.05 -10.92
C VAL A 48 0.60 1.52 -10.60
N LEU A 49 0.13 1.32 -9.37
CA LEU A 49 -1.17 1.83 -8.90
C LEU A 49 -1.21 3.36 -8.89
N ALA A 50 -0.15 4.03 -8.43
CA ALA A 50 -0.07 5.49 -8.43
C ALA A 50 -0.19 6.04 -9.86
N ASP A 51 0.57 5.47 -10.81
CA ASP A 51 0.54 5.87 -12.22
C ASP A 51 -0.84 5.61 -12.85
N ALA A 52 -1.41 4.41 -12.65
CA ALA A 52 -2.72 4.06 -13.20
C ALA A 52 -3.86 4.94 -12.66
N LEU A 53 -3.76 5.39 -11.40
CA LEU A 53 -4.73 6.31 -10.80
C LEU A 53 -4.54 7.75 -11.31
N LEU A 54 -3.29 8.18 -11.53
CA LEU A 54 -2.97 9.48 -12.12
C LEU A 54 -3.52 9.61 -13.54
N GLU A 55 -3.35 8.58 -14.38
CA GLU A 55 -3.90 8.54 -15.75
C GLU A 55 -5.43 8.68 -15.78
N ARG A 56 -6.09 8.28 -14.69
CA ARG A 56 -7.56 8.34 -14.54
C ARG A 56 -8.02 9.57 -13.76
N GLU A 57 -7.10 10.51 -13.51
CA GLU A 57 -7.33 11.75 -12.76
C GLU A 57 -7.90 11.49 -11.35
N ASP A 58 -7.64 10.31 -10.78
CA ASP A 58 -8.06 9.99 -9.42
C ASP A 58 -7.09 10.65 -8.42
N PRO A 59 -7.58 11.47 -7.47
CA PRO A 59 -6.73 12.17 -6.51
C PRO A 59 -5.89 11.23 -5.63
N ARG A 60 -6.29 9.96 -5.49
CA ARG A 60 -5.49 8.93 -4.83
C ARG A 60 -4.16 8.67 -5.54
N GLY A 61 -4.12 8.77 -6.87
CA GLY A 61 -2.88 8.58 -7.63
C GLY A 61 -1.83 9.63 -7.27
N ARG A 62 -2.25 10.91 -7.22
CA ARG A 62 -1.37 12.00 -6.78
C ARG A 62 -0.93 11.83 -5.33
N PHE A 63 -1.84 11.43 -4.44
CA PHE A 63 -1.50 11.15 -3.05
C PHE A 63 -0.43 10.07 -2.93
N LEU A 64 -0.61 8.92 -3.60
CA LEU A 64 0.37 7.82 -3.59
C LEU A 64 1.71 8.24 -4.19
N ALA A 65 1.71 9.00 -5.29
CA ALA A 65 2.93 9.49 -5.92
C ALA A 65 3.74 10.40 -4.98
N LEU A 66 3.09 11.32 -4.26
CA LEU A 66 3.73 12.19 -3.27
C LEU A 66 4.30 11.40 -2.09
N GLU A 67 3.56 10.41 -1.59
CA GLU A 67 4.02 9.53 -0.51
C GLU A 67 5.20 8.63 -0.94
N LEU A 68 5.31 8.31 -2.23
CA LEU A 68 6.43 7.56 -2.82
C LEU A 68 7.66 8.45 -3.08
N GLU A 69 7.44 9.70 -3.47
CA GLU A 69 8.49 10.71 -3.65
C GLU A 69 9.17 11.04 -2.32
N GLY A 70 8.37 11.27 -1.29
CA GLY A 70 8.84 11.63 0.05
C GLY A 70 9.43 13.04 0.15
N GLY A 71 9.89 13.40 1.35
CA GLY A 71 10.38 14.74 1.66
C GLY A 71 9.29 15.68 2.20
N PRO A 72 9.69 16.84 2.76
CA PRO A 72 8.77 17.72 3.49
C PRO A 72 7.68 18.33 2.60
N ASP A 73 8.04 18.83 1.42
CA ASP A 73 7.09 19.49 0.51
C ASP A 73 6.07 18.49 -0.06
N ALA A 74 6.53 17.29 -0.43
CA ALA A 74 5.64 16.23 -0.89
C ALA A 74 4.70 15.75 0.23
N HIS A 75 5.22 15.66 1.47
CA HIS A 75 4.43 15.31 2.64
C HIS A 75 3.34 16.35 2.93
N GLU A 76 3.67 17.65 2.88
CA GLU A 76 2.68 18.72 3.08
C GLU A 76 1.58 18.67 2.00
N ALA A 77 1.95 18.45 0.74
CA ALA A 77 0.99 18.29 -0.35
C ALA A 77 0.11 17.02 -0.20
N ALA A 78 0.69 15.92 0.31
CA ALA A 78 -0.05 14.68 0.59
C ALA A 78 -1.06 14.87 1.72
N LEU A 79 -0.70 15.61 2.78
CA LEU A 79 -1.60 15.98 3.87
C LEU A 79 -2.79 16.82 3.38
N ALA A 80 -2.56 17.79 2.51
CA ALA A 80 -3.65 18.59 1.93
C ALA A 80 -4.66 17.73 1.15
N LEU A 81 -4.18 16.72 0.41
CA LEU A 81 -5.06 15.77 -0.27
C LEU A 81 -5.83 14.88 0.70
N LEU A 82 -5.19 14.45 1.79
CA LEU A 82 -5.85 13.69 2.85
C LEU A 82 -6.92 14.51 3.56
N GLU A 83 -6.67 15.77 3.88
CA GLU A 83 -7.68 16.65 4.48
C GLU A 83 -8.90 16.78 3.57
N ALA A 84 -8.69 16.90 2.25
CA ALA A 84 -9.76 17.04 1.28
C ALA A 84 -10.54 15.74 1.01
N HIS A 85 -9.86 14.59 0.99
CA HIS A 85 -10.44 13.34 0.46
C HIS A 85 -10.38 12.15 1.42
N GLY A 86 -9.67 12.26 2.54
CA GLY A 86 -9.33 11.15 3.42
C GLY A 86 -10.55 10.44 4.01
N ASN A 87 -11.65 11.15 4.28
CA ASN A 87 -12.90 10.51 4.71
C ASN A 87 -13.49 9.62 3.61
N ALA A 88 -13.40 10.01 2.34
CA ALA A 88 -13.88 9.17 1.23
C ALA A 88 -13.00 7.91 1.04
N TRP A 89 -11.71 7.99 1.37
CA TRP A 89 -10.76 6.88 1.18
C TRP A 89 -10.69 5.92 2.37
N TYR A 90 -10.68 6.46 3.60
CA TYR A 90 -10.48 5.71 4.84
C TYR A 90 -11.75 5.61 5.70
N GLY A 91 -12.83 6.28 5.29
CA GLY A 91 -14.09 6.29 6.01
C GLY A 91 -13.96 6.91 7.41
N PRO A 92 -14.75 6.41 8.38
CA PRO A 92 -14.76 6.92 9.76
C PRO A 92 -13.42 6.87 10.48
N TRP A 93 -12.46 6.09 9.98
CA TRP A 93 -11.13 5.97 10.56
C TRP A 93 -10.20 7.13 10.21
N PHE A 94 -10.53 7.92 9.21
CA PHE A 94 -9.74 9.09 8.84
C PHE A 94 -9.51 10.05 10.03
N ARG A 95 -10.49 10.17 10.94
CA ARG A 95 -10.38 10.97 12.17
C ARG A 95 -9.28 10.50 13.15
N HIS A 96 -8.69 9.33 12.89
CA HIS A 96 -7.62 8.73 13.66
C HIS A 96 -6.36 8.55 12.83
N TRP A 97 -6.19 9.34 11.77
CA TRP A 97 -5.03 9.31 10.90
C TRP A 97 -3.70 9.35 11.68
N ASP A 98 -3.60 10.21 12.70
CA ASP A 98 -2.38 10.34 13.53
C ASP A 98 -2.02 9.08 14.33
N ALA A 99 -2.96 8.14 14.48
CA ALA A 99 -2.72 6.87 15.14
C ALA A 99 -2.25 5.77 14.18
N LEU A 100 -2.12 6.09 12.90
CA LEU A 100 -1.66 5.19 11.86
C LEU A 100 -0.22 5.55 11.48
N VAL A 101 0.61 4.54 11.32
CA VAL A 101 1.88 4.71 10.59
C VAL A 101 1.62 4.31 9.16
N HIS A 102 2.00 5.20 8.24
CA HIS A 102 1.86 4.99 6.82
C HIS A 102 3.21 4.69 6.19
N GLU A 103 3.19 3.81 5.20
CA GLU A 103 4.29 3.66 4.26
C GLU A 103 3.68 3.79 2.87
N ALA A 104 4.23 4.70 2.06
CA ALA A 104 3.79 4.98 0.70
C ALA A 104 2.27 5.05 0.55
N GLY A 105 1.62 5.85 1.40
CA GLY A 105 0.18 6.11 1.36
C GLY A 105 -0.73 4.97 1.82
N PHE A 106 -0.19 3.88 2.39
CA PHE A 106 -0.98 2.79 2.97
C PHE A 106 -0.70 2.64 4.46
N PRO A 107 -1.72 2.35 5.29
CA PRO A 107 -1.51 2.10 6.71
C PRO A 107 -0.78 0.77 6.90
N VAL A 108 0.34 0.78 7.63
CA VAL A 108 1.13 -0.41 7.95
C VAL A 108 1.13 -0.74 9.43
N GLU A 109 0.87 0.24 10.29
CA GLU A 109 0.76 0.06 11.73
C GLU A 109 -0.42 0.86 12.27
N VAL A 110 -1.15 0.26 13.20
CA VAL A 110 -2.22 0.94 13.95
C VAL A 110 -1.83 0.97 15.42
N ARG A 111 -1.81 2.17 16.00
CA ARG A 111 -1.59 2.38 17.43
C ARG A 111 -2.93 2.52 18.13
N VAL A 112 -3.36 1.49 18.85
CA VAL A 112 -4.68 1.45 19.50
C VAL A 112 -4.57 1.93 20.95
N ASP A 113 -5.18 3.08 21.24
CA ASP A 113 -5.32 3.64 22.58
C ASP A 113 -6.76 3.55 23.11
N ARG A 114 -7.12 4.34 24.13
CA ARG A 114 -8.51 4.42 24.65
C ARG A 114 -9.49 5.12 23.71
N ALA A 115 -9.04 6.10 22.92
CA ALA A 115 -9.90 6.91 22.04
C ALA A 115 -10.38 6.13 20.81
N ILE A 116 -9.50 5.27 20.26
CA ILE A 116 -9.78 4.48 19.04
C ILE A 116 -10.75 3.33 19.31
N ARG A 117 -10.85 2.85 20.55
CA ARG A 117 -11.78 1.77 20.97
C ARG A 117 -13.26 2.12 20.77
N ARG A 118 -13.59 3.38 20.46
CA ARG A 118 -14.97 3.84 20.16
C ARG A 118 -15.35 3.73 18.69
N THR A 119 -14.41 3.39 17.80
CA THR A 119 -14.67 3.33 16.35
C THR A 119 -15.31 1.99 16.00
N ARG A 120 -16.48 2.04 15.34
CA ARG A 120 -17.15 0.84 14.82
C ARG A 120 -16.38 0.35 13.59
N SER A 121 -15.89 -0.88 13.67
CA SER A 121 -15.50 -1.78 12.57
C SER A 121 -14.37 -1.30 11.65
N LEU A 122 -13.25 -2.04 11.61
CA LEU A 122 -12.27 -1.98 10.51
C LEU A 122 -12.76 -2.74 9.26
N ARG A 123 -13.88 -3.48 9.38
CA ARG A 123 -14.31 -4.48 8.39
C ARG A 123 -14.61 -3.94 7.00
N ASP A 124 -14.92 -2.66 6.88
CA ASP A 124 -15.64 -2.17 5.69
C ASP A 124 -14.68 -1.73 4.56
N ALA A 125 -13.36 -1.67 4.80
CA ALA A 125 -12.39 -1.22 3.81
C ALA A 125 -11.22 -2.22 3.63
N PRO A 126 -10.99 -2.79 2.44
CA PRO A 126 -9.88 -3.72 2.20
C PRO A 126 -8.48 -3.12 2.42
N ILE A 127 -8.37 -1.79 2.46
CA ILE A 127 -7.12 -1.07 2.76
C ILE A 127 -6.47 -1.50 4.08
N TRP A 128 -7.24 -2.01 5.05
CA TRP A 128 -6.70 -2.50 6.32
C TRP A 128 -5.85 -3.77 6.18
N ARG A 129 -5.91 -4.46 5.04
CA ARG A 129 -5.05 -5.62 4.76
C ARG A 129 -3.57 -5.25 4.64
N THR A 130 -3.22 -3.98 4.44
CA THR A 130 -1.82 -3.52 4.44
C THR A 130 -1.27 -3.32 5.85
N VAL A 131 -2.13 -3.31 6.88
CA VAL A 131 -1.70 -3.23 8.27
C VAL A 131 -1.03 -4.54 8.64
N ARG A 132 0.19 -4.43 9.15
CA ARG A 132 1.02 -5.54 9.59
C ARG A 132 1.37 -5.48 11.07
N ARG A 133 1.26 -4.31 11.70
CA ARG A 133 1.52 -4.14 13.14
C ARG A 133 0.34 -3.51 13.86
N LEU A 134 0.01 -4.05 15.02
CA LEU A 134 -0.89 -3.39 15.97
C LEU A 134 -0.18 -3.22 17.30
N VAL A 135 -0.07 -1.96 17.70
CA VAL A 135 0.58 -1.54 18.95
C VAL A 135 -0.50 -1.05 19.90
N VAL A 136 -0.60 -1.69 21.07
CA VAL A 136 -1.51 -1.21 22.11
C VAL A 136 -0.77 -0.22 22.98
N VAL A 137 -1.28 1.01 23.05
CA VAL A 137 -0.65 2.12 23.80
C VAL A 137 -1.51 2.47 25.02
N GLY A 138 -0.86 2.66 26.18
CA GLY A 138 -1.50 2.98 27.45
C GLY A 138 -1.65 1.77 28.40
N GLY A 139 -1.89 2.07 29.70
CA GLY A 139 -2.00 1.08 30.78
C GLY A 139 -3.10 0.02 30.55
N PRO A 140 -3.15 -1.03 31.39
CA PRO A 140 -3.97 -2.20 31.14
C PRO A 140 -5.44 -1.80 30.91
N PRO A 141 -6.07 -2.36 29.86
CA PRO A 141 -7.47 -2.06 29.61
C PRO A 141 -8.34 -2.54 30.78
N GLY A 142 -9.42 -1.81 31.06
CA GLY A 142 -10.51 -2.41 31.83
C GLY A 142 -11.15 -3.56 31.05
N GLU A 143 -11.79 -4.49 31.74
CA GLU A 143 -12.37 -5.74 31.21
C GLU A 143 -13.23 -5.53 29.93
N GLU A 144 -14.02 -4.45 29.89
CA GLU A 144 -14.89 -4.11 28.75
C GLU A 144 -14.12 -3.54 27.54
N ALA A 145 -12.96 -2.92 27.79
CA ALA A 145 -12.08 -2.40 26.76
C ALA A 145 -11.24 -3.52 26.15
N GLU A 146 -10.93 -4.56 26.92
CA GLU A 146 -10.26 -5.78 26.49
C GLU A 146 -11.14 -6.57 25.51
N GLY A 147 -12.42 -6.77 25.80
CA GLY A 147 -13.35 -7.45 24.89
C GLY A 147 -13.50 -6.77 23.51
N ARG A 148 -13.41 -5.44 23.43
CA ARG A 148 -13.41 -4.70 22.15
C ARG A 148 -12.11 -4.87 21.37
N LEU A 149 -10.99 -4.83 22.08
CA LEU A 149 -9.66 -5.07 21.49
C LEU A 149 -9.57 -6.49 20.93
N VAL A 150 -10.05 -7.50 21.66
CA VAL A 150 -10.11 -8.88 21.19
C VAL A 150 -10.95 -9.01 19.91
N ARG A 151 -12.08 -8.31 19.82
CA ARG A 151 -12.92 -8.31 18.60
C ARG A 151 -12.25 -7.61 17.41
N LEU A 152 -11.50 -6.55 17.66
CA LEU A 152 -10.70 -5.86 16.64
C LEU A 152 -9.57 -6.77 16.14
N LEU A 153 -8.87 -7.42 17.07
CA LEU A 153 -7.75 -8.31 16.81
C LEU A 153 -8.14 -9.66 16.21
N ALA A 154 -9.41 -10.06 16.34
CA ALA A 154 -9.99 -11.24 15.70
C ALA A 154 -10.58 -10.93 14.31
N ASP A 155 -10.44 -9.69 13.82
CA ASP A 155 -10.92 -9.30 12.51
C ASP A 155 -10.10 -9.99 11.40
N PRO A 156 -10.73 -10.66 10.42
CA PRO A 156 -10.01 -11.29 9.31
C PRO A 156 -9.14 -10.31 8.51
N ALA A 157 -9.52 -9.03 8.42
CA ALA A 157 -8.71 -8.00 7.75
C ALA A 157 -7.40 -7.72 8.49
N LEU A 158 -7.33 -8.04 9.78
CA LEU A 158 -6.13 -7.94 10.61
C LEU A 158 -5.51 -9.32 10.93
N ALA A 159 -5.91 -10.38 10.24
CA ALA A 159 -5.44 -11.74 10.55
C ALA A 159 -3.93 -11.92 10.35
N ALA A 160 -3.31 -11.14 9.46
CA ALA A 160 -1.88 -11.16 9.19
C ALA A 160 -1.07 -10.23 10.13
N VAL A 161 -1.71 -9.55 11.07
CA VAL A 161 -1.08 -8.52 11.90
C VAL A 161 -0.26 -9.12 13.03
N GLU A 162 1.02 -8.78 13.07
CA GLU A 162 1.88 -8.99 14.22
C GLU A 162 1.48 -8.05 15.37
N ARG A 163 1.34 -8.62 16.57
CA ARG A 163 0.94 -7.89 17.76
C ARG A 163 2.17 -7.56 18.58
N VAL A 164 2.43 -6.27 18.76
CA VAL A 164 3.61 -5.80 19.48
C VAL A 164 3.16 -5.08 20.76
N PRO A 165 3.65 -5.46 21.95
CA PRO A 165 3.41 -4.68 23.15
C PRO A 165 4.00 -3.27 22.98
N GLY A 166 3.21 -2.23 23.27
CA GLY A 166 3.70 -0.85 23.20
C GLY A 166 4.77 -0.56 24.25
N PRO A 167 5.64 0.45 24.02
CA PRO A 167 6.57 0.90 25.05
C PRO A 167 5.78 1.35 26.29
N SER A 168 6.19 0.84 27.46
CA SER A 168 5.59 1.15 28.77
C SER A 168 5.86 2.59 29.20
#